data_AF-A0A9Q3VYI3-F1
#
_entry.id   AF-A0A9Q3VYI3-F1
#
_cell.length_a   1.000
_cell.length_b   1.000
_cell.length_c   1.000
_cell.angle_alpha   90.00
_cell.angle_beta   90.00
_cell.angle_gamma   90.00
#
_symmetry.space_group_name_H-M   'P 1'
#
loop_
_entity.id
_entity.type
_entity.pdbx_description
1 polymer ?
#
loop_
_entity_poly.entity_id
_entity_poly.type
_entity_poly.pdbx_seq_one_letter_code
_entity_poly.pdbx_strand_id
1 'polypeptide(L)'
;MRSVSLPRALLDQLAEAAALFLPANLSGLDTDDLFTNLDLGEDDGLCLAWAPRTEIVKTLLPSPPARSATPSSPNAATTYSTTSPPASSSSPTPNSLTGMGTILGAATSTARAGFSEGAQALAGNVLETAMKRHGNAWIRCSFPQATYTKGSHHGTIGSTLDDADDWGDLTLLQFKHYLVLAGMRNAFGPGATQDTFNRHLGAHEASPDTYRPEFALTAILLAHALLRALHQNLERPDAAEDDA
;
A
#
# COMPACT_ATOMS: atom_id res chain seq x y z
N MET A 1 -41.89 16.85 0.50
CA MET A 1 -40.41 16.90 0.37
C MET A 1 -40.06 17.30 -1.05
N ARG A 2 -39.30 18.38 -1.27
CA ARG A 2 -38.80 18.73 -2.62
C ARG A 2 -37.60 17.85 -2.91
N SER A 3 -37.72 16.99 -3.92
CA SER A 3 -36.59 16.26 -4.48
C SER A 3 -35.63 17.26 -5.12
N VAL A 4 -34.47 17.49 -4.49
CA VAL A 4 -33.41 18.30 -5.07
C VAL A 4 -32.60 17.36 -5.96
N SER A 5 -32.90 17.36 -7.26
CA SER A 5 -32.02 16.73 -8.24
C SER A 5 -30.81 17.65 -8.44
N LEU A 6 -29.64 17.24 -7.95
CA LEU A 6 -28.40 17.94 -8.25
C LEU A 6 -28.17 17.93 -9.77
N PRO A 7 -27.72 19.05 -10.38
CA PRO A 7 -27.39 19.07 -11.80
C PRO A 7 -26.36 18.00 -12.13
N ARG A 8 -26.56 17.25 -13.22
CA ARG A 8 -25.62 16.19 -13.66
C ARG A 8 -24.18 16.70 -13.77
N ALA A 9 -23.99 17.92 -14.27
CA ALA A 9 -22.68 18.55 -14.35
C ALA A 9 -21.98 18.73 -12.99
N LEU A 10 -22.73 18.97 -11.91
CA LEU A 10 -22.17 19.04 -10.56
C LEU A 10 -21.81 17.65 -10.03
N LEU A 11 -22.60 16.63 -10.35
CA LEU A 11 -22.28 15.24 -10.01
C LEU A 11 -21.03 14.75 -10.77
N ASP A 12 -20.91 15.09 -12.05
CA ASP A 12 -19.73 14.79 -12.86
C ASP A 12 -18.48 15.51 -12.30
N GLN A 13 -18.60 16.79 -11.92
CA GLN A 13 -17.51 17.53 -11.26
C GLN A 13 -17.11 16.95 -9.90
N LEU A 14 -18.07 16.48 -9.11
CA LEU A 14 -17.80 15.82 -7.83
C LEU A 14 -17.12 14.46 -8.04
N ALA A 15 -17.51 13.70 -9.06
CA ALA A 15 -16.85 12.44 -9.42
C ALA A 15 -15.42 12.67 -9.93
N GLU A 16 -15.21 13.69 -10.77
CA GLU A 16 -13.87 14.11 -11.22
C GLU A 16 -13.01 14.57 -10.04
N ALA A 17 -13.57 15.38 -9.12
CA ALA A 17 -12.87 15.81 -7.93
C ALA A 17 -12.53 14.63 -7.01
N ALA A 18 -13.43 13.66 -6.85
CA ALA A 18 -13.17 12.44 -6.08
C ALA A 18 -12.04 11.59 -6.71
N ALA A 19 -12.01 11.51 -8.04
CA ALA A 19 -10.97 10.80 -8.78
C ALA A 19 -9.56 11.41 -8.59
N LEU A 20 -9.46 12.71 -8.26
CA LEU A 20 -8.18 13.35 -7.92
C LEU A 20 -7.57 12.85 -6.60
N PHE A 21 -8.38 12.28 -5.70
CA PHE A 21 -7.90 11.78 -4.42
C PHE A 21 -7.43 10.33 -4.50
N LEU A 22 -7.92 9.56 -5.49
CA LEU A 22 -7.42 8.22 -5.76
C LEU A 22 -6.00 8.27 -6.36
N PRO A 23 -5.17 7.25 -6.12
CA PRO A 23 -3.97 7.04 -6.91
C PRO A 23 -4.32 7.04 -8.42
N ALA A 24 -3.48 7.69 -9.24
CA ALA A 24 -3.77 7.89 -10.66
C ALA A 24 -3.97 6.59 -11.43
N ASN A 25 -3.38 5.48 -10.97
CA ASN A 25 -3.57 4.17 -11.58
C ASN A 25 -4.95 3.55 -11.28
N LEU A 26 -5.68 4.07 -10.29
CA LEU A 26 -7.00 3.60 -9.84
C LEU A 26 -8.15 4.54 -10.24
N SER A 27 -7.87 5.74 -10.76
CA SER A 27 -8.90 6.77 -11.04
C SER A 27 -9.90 6.39 -12.14
N GLY A 28 -9.61 5.37 -12.94
CA GLY A 28 -10.48 4.85 -14.00
C GLY A 28 -11.11 3.49 -13.69
N LEU A 29 -11.12 3.08 -12.42
CA LEU A 29 -11.82 1.90 -11.93
C LEU A 29 -13.26 2.26 -11.55
N ASP A 30 -14.18 1.33 -11.74
CA ASP A 30 -15.53 1.46 -11.19
C ASP A 30 -15.58 1.02 -9.72
N THR A 31 -16.78 1.08 -9.12
CA THR A 31 -16.96 0.74 -7.70
C THR A 31 -16.65 -0.72 -7.40
N ASP A 32 -17.03 -1.66 -8.28
CA ASP A 32 -16.82 -3.09 -8.06
C ASP A 32 -15.32 -3.44 -8.19
N ASP A 33 -14.63 -2.80 -9.14
CA ASP A 33 -13.17 -2.88 -9.28
C ASP A 33 -12.44 -2.34 -8.02
N LEU A 34 -12.94 -1.26 -7.43
CA LEU A 34 -12.35 -0.69 -6.20
C LEU A 34 -12.58 -1.60 -4.98
N PHE A 35 -13.75 -2.23 -4.85
CA PHE A 35 -13.99 -3.24 -3.82
C PHE A 35 -13.09 -4.46 -4.00
N THR A 36 -12.98 -4.96 -5.22
CA THR A 36 -12.07 -6.08 -5.53
C THR A 36 -10.61 -5.74 -5.18
N ASN A 37 -10.18 -4.51 -5.42
CA ASN A 37 -8.85 -4.04 -5.02
C ASN A 37 -8.66 -4.00 -3.49
N LEU A 38 -9.70 -3.68 -2.72
CA LEU A 38 -9.66 -3.74 -1.26
C LEU A 38 -9.55 -5.18 -0.77
N ASP A 39 -10.37 -6.08 -1.31
CA ASP A 39 -10.36 -7.50 -0.97
C ASP A 39 -8.97 -8.12 -1.23
N LEU A 40 -8.35 -7.82 -2.38
CA LEU A 40 -6.96 -8.23 -2.68
C LEU A 40 -5.96 -7.68 -1.66
N GLY A 41 -6.18 -6.47 -1.15
CA GLY A 41 -5.37 -5.88 -0.09
C GLY A 41 -5.53 -6.64 1.22
N GLU A 42 -6.75 -6.88 1.66
CA GLU A 42 -7.07 -7.49 2.96
C GLU A 42 -6.74 -8.99 2.99
N ASP A 43 -7.12 -9.73 1.95
CA ASP A 43 -6.98 -11.18 1.89
C ASP A 43 -5.59 -11.61 1.44
N ASP A 44 -5.06 -11.00 0.38
CA ASP A 44 -3.79 -11.42 -0.26
C ASP A 44 -2.59 -10.55 0.13
N GLY A 45 -2.82 -9.42 0.81
CA GLY A 45 -1.78 -8.44 1.14
C GLY A 45 -1.33 -7.61 -0.06
N LEU A 46 -2.05 -7.66 -1.19
CA LEU A 46 -1.63 -7.03 -2.44
C LEU A 46 -2.10 -5.57 -2.47
N CYS A 47 -1.16 -4.63 -2.32
CA CYS A 47 -1.48 -3.21 -2.42
C CYS A 47 -1.24 -2.67 -3.83
N LEU A 48 -2.31 -2.34 -4.56
CA LEU A 48 -2.21 -1.74 -5.90
C LEU A 48 -2.23 -0.21 -5.90
N ALA A 49 -2.01 0.43 -4.76
CA ALA A 49 -1.97 1.88 -4.68
C ALA A 49 -0.70 2.44 -5.36
N TRP A 50 -0.90 3.36 -6.32
CA TRP A 50 0.13 4.04 -7.14
C TRP A 50 0.93 3.17 -8.11
N ALA A 51 0.93 1.85 -7.93
CA ALA A 51 1.52 0.91 -8.86
C ALA A 51 0.77 -0.43 -8.78
N PRO A 52 0.77 -1.22 -9.87
CA PRO A 52 1.30 -0.92 -11.20
C PRO A 52 0.39 0.03 -12.00
N ARG A 53 0.69 0.26 -13.28
CA ARG A 53 -0.16 1.09 -14.16
C ARG A 53 -1.59 0.52 -14.28
N THR A 54 -2.55 1.38 -14.59
CA THR A 54 -3.99 1.03 -14.66
C THR A 54 -4.27 -0.18 -15.53
N GLU A 55 -3.63 -0.31 -16.69
CA GLU A 55 -3.81 -1.45 -17.57
C GLU A 55 -3.42 -2.77 -16.92
N ILE A 56 -2.40 -2.78 -16.05
CA ILE A 56 -1.99 -3.96 -15.30
C ILE A 56 -2.96 -4.20 -14.14
N VAL A 57 -3.36 -3.16 -13.41
CA VAL A 57 -4.39 -3.26 -12.35
C VAL A 57 -5.65 -3.94 -12.90
N LYS A 58 -6.17 -3.46 -14.04
CA LYS A 58 -7.35 -4.05 -14.70
C LYS A 58 -7.16 -5.49 -15.18
N THR A 59 -5.92 -5.97 -15.35
CA THR A 59 -5.67 -7.41 -15.61
C THR A 59 -5.64 -8.25 -14.35
N LEU A 60 -5.34 -7.64 -13.20
CA LEU A 60 -5.27 -8.32 -11.90
C LEU A 60 -6.64 -8.47 -11.26
N LEU A 61 -7.54 -7.48 -11.39
CA LEU A 61 -8.87 -7.49 -10.74
C LEU A 61 -9.81 -8.62 -11.18
N PRO A 62 -9.91 -8.99 -12.48
CA PRO A 62 -10.86 -10.02 -12.91
C PRO A 62 -10.42 -11.45 -12.60
N SER A 63 -9.19 -11.63 -12.13
CA SER A 63 -8.71 -12.96 -11.74
C SER A 63 -9.38 -13.33 -10.41
N PRO A 64 -10.01 -14.52 -10.28
CA PRO A 64 -10.51 -14.95 -8.98
C PRO A 64 -9.39 -14.85 -7.95
N PRO A 65 -9.69 -14.60 -6.65
CA PRO A 65 -8.70 -14.52 -5.59
C PRO A 65 -8.02 -15.89 -5.48
N ALA A 66 -7.02 -16.11 -6.31
CA ALA A 66 -6.17 -17.24 -6.15
C ALA A 66 -5.28 -16.83 -5.01
N ARG A 67 -5.30 -17.61 -3.93
CA ARG A 67 -4.36 -17.55 -2.79
C ARG A 67 -2.87 -17.69 -3.20
N SER A 68 -2.56 -17.54 -4.48
CA SER A 68 -1.27 -17.58 -5.14
C SER A 68 -1.31 -16.94 -6.54
N ALA A 69 -2.22 -15.98 -6.83
CA ALA A 69 -2.28 -15.27 -8.12
C ALA A 69 -1.12 -14.26 -8.22
N THR A 70 0.10 -14.72 -8.03
CA THR A 70 1.22 -14.00 -8.59
C THR A 70 1.07 -14.06 -10.10
N PRO A 71 1.16 -12.93 -10.81
CA PRO A 71 1.31 -12.98 -12.25
C PRO A 71 2.45 -13.94 -12.60
N SER A 72 2.14 -15.01 -13.34
CA SER A 72 3.15 -15.90 -13.91
C SER A 72 4.32 -15.07 -14.48
N SER A 73 5.56 -15.53 -14.31
CA SER A 73 6.82 -14.82 -14.60
C SER A 73 6.82 -13.70 -15.68
N PRO A 74 6.20 -13.83 -16.87
CA PRO A 74 6.12 -12.72 -17.85
C PRO A 74 5.31 -11.49 -17.38
N ASN A 75 4.23 -11.69 -16.62
CA ASN A 75 3.42 -10.59 -16.11
C ASN A 75 4.12 -9.90 -14.91
N ALA A 76 4.86 -10.65 -14.08
CA ALA A 76 5.62 -10.07 -12.97
C ALA A 76 6.74 -9.14 -13.49
N ALA A 77 7.50 -9.55 -14.50
CA ALA A 77 8.54 -8.72 -15.13
C ALA A 77 7.99 -7.40 -15.72
N THR A 78 6.83 -7.48 -16.39
CA THR A 78 6.12 -6.31 -16.90
C THR A 78 5.66 -5.40 -15.76
N THR A 79 5.13 -5.99 -14.68
CA THR A 79 4.68 -5.27 -13.49
C THR A 79 5.84 -4.52 -12.83
N TYR A 80 6.96 -5.20 -12.55
CA TYR A 80 8.16 -4.59 -11.98
C TYR A 80 8.67 -3.42 -12.82
N SER A 81 8.56 -3.51 -14.15
CA SER A 81 8.98 -2.45 -15.09
C SER A 81 8.19 -1.15 -14.92
N THR A 82 6.98 -1.24 -14.35
CA THR A 82 6.12 -0.09 -14.09
C THR A 82 6.17 0.42 -12.65
N THR A 83 6.72 -0.38 -11.73
CA THR A 83 6.95 -0.01 -10.32
C THR A 83 8.21 0.83 -10.17
N SER A 84 8.27 1.99 -10.81
CA SER A 84 9.38 2.93 -10.60
C SER A 84 9.19 3.63 -9.25
N PRO A 85 10.22 3.69 -8.37
CA PRO A 85 10.13 4.49 -7.15
C PRO A 85 9.83 5.96 -7.49
N PRO A 86 9.26 6.73 -6.55
CA PRO A 86 8.82 8.12 -6.76
C PRO A 86 9.94 9.15 -7.01
N ALA A 87 11.05 8.76 -7.65
CA ALA A 87 12.13 9.64 -8.05
C ALA A 87 11.77 10.58 -9.22
N SER A 88 10.54 10.52 -9.74
CA SER A 88 10.09 11.30 -10.90
C SER A 88 9.00 12.32 -10.58
N SER A 89 8.59 12.50 -9.32
CA SER A 89 7.86 13.72 -8.95
C SER A 89 8.84 14.88 -8.81
N SER A 90 8.48 16.02 -9.38
CA SER A 90 9.23 17.29 -9.30
C SER A 90 9.40 17.83 -7.88
N SER A 91 8.78 17.21 -6.87
CA SER A 91 9.00 17.52 -5.46
C SER A 91 10.25 16.83 -4.91
N PRO A 92 11.11 17.54 -4.16
CA PRO A 92 12.28 16.94 -3.55
C PRO A 92 11.84 15.87 -2.54
N THR A 93 12.29 14.63 -2.75
CA THR A 93 12.06 13.54 -1.79
C THR A 93 12.69 13.91 -0.44
N PRO A 94 11.96 13.81 0.69
CA PRO A 94 12.55 14.03 2.01
C PRO A 94 13.77 13.16 2.20
N ASN A 95 14.87 13.74 2.69
CA ASN A 95 16.15 13.05 2.88
C ASN A 95 16.03 11.73 3.68
N SER A 96 15.04 11.65 4.59
CA SER A 96 14.74 10.47 5.39
C SER A 96 14.24 9.26 4.58
N LEU A 97 13.61 9.49 3.42
CA LEU A 97 13.06 8.45 2.55
C LEU A 97 14.00 8.05 1.41
N THR A 98 14.94 8.92 1.02
CA THR A 98 15.83 8.72 -0.15
C THR A 98 16.57 7.38 -0.09
N GLY A 99 17.20 7.05 1.05
CA GLY A 99 17.92 5.78 1.20
C GLY A 99 17.02 4.55 1.07
N MET A 100 15.79 4.61 1.60
CA MET A 100 14.81 3.53 1.45
C MET A 100 14.32 3.39 0.00
N GLY A 101 14.13 4.51 -0.70
CA GLY A 101 13.81 4.53 -2.13
C GLY A 101 14.90 3.88 -2.99
N THR A 102 16.19 4.13 -2.69
CA THR A 102 17.32 3.48 -3.37
C THR A 102 17.29 1.96 -3.17
N ILE A 103 17.08 1.49 -1.93
CA ILE A 103 17.01 0.05 -1.65
C ILE A 103 15.80 -0.61 -2.32
N LEU A 104 14.65 0.06 -2.37
CA LEU A 104 13.48 -0.45 -3.10
C LEU A 104 13.72 -0.52 -4.61
N GLY A 105 14.45 0.45 -5.17
CA GLY A 105 14.91 0.40 -6.56
C GLY A 105 15.85 -0.78 -6.83
N ALA A 106 16.73 -1.10 -5.88
CA ALA A 106 17.56 -2.30 -5.93
C ALA A 106 16.70 -3.57 -5.87
N ALA A 107 15.72 -3.65 -4.95
CA ALA A 107 14.79 -4.78 -4.86
C ALA A 107 14.07 -5.05 -6.20
N THR A 108 13.57 -3.99 -6.84
CA THR A 108 12.92 -4.08 -8.15
C THR A 108 13.88 -4.58 -9.24
N SER A 109 15.12 -4.08 -9.24
CA SER A 109 16.15 -4.52 -10.20
C SER A 109 16.54 -5.98 -9.98
N THR A 110 16.67 -6.40 -8.72
CA THR A 110 16.94 -7.79 -8.30
C THR A 110 15.81 -8.72 -8.75
N ALA A 111 14.55 -8.31 -8.61
CA ALA A 111 13.41 -9.08 -9.12
C ALA A 111 13.43 -9.22 -10.64
N ARG A 112 13.73 -8.14 -11.38
CA ARG A 112 13.86 -8.17 -12.85
C ARG A 112 14.99 -9.07 -13.33
N ALA A 113 16.05 -9.22 -12.54
CA ALA A 113 17.16 -10.13 -12.82
C ALA A 113 16.84 -11.60 -12.46
N GLY A 114 15.63 -11.90 -11.98
CA GLY A 114 15.17 -13.26 -11.64
C GLY A 114 15.50 -13.71 -10.21
N PHE A 115 15.98 -12.81 -9.35
CA PHE A 115 16.36 -13.12 -7.96
C PHE A 115 15.24 -12.72 -6.98
N SER A 116 14.09 -13.39 -7.06
CA SER A 116 12.88 -12.99 -6.32
C SER A 116 13.05 -13.01 -4.80
N GLU A 117 13.77 -13.97 -4.24
CA GLU A 117 14.00 -14.09 -2.79
C GLU A 117 14.80 -12.89 -2.26
N GLY A 118 15.84 -12.50 -2.99
CA GLY A 118 16.63 -11.30 -2.67
C GLY A 118 15.81 -10.03 -2.80
N ALA A 119 14.93 -9.95 -3.80
CA ALA A 119 14.02 -8.83 -3.96
C ALA A 119 13.01 -8.73 -2.80
N GLN A 120 12.41 -9.86 -2.40
CA GLN A 120 11.51 -9.95 -1.25
C GLN A 120 12.22 -9.51 0.03
N ALA A 121 13.45 -9.98 0.27
CA ALA A 121 14.24 -9.60 1.45
C ALA A 121 14.51 -8.09 1.50
N LEU A 122 14.93 -7.50 0.38
CA LEU A 122 15.21 -6.06 0.30
C LEU A 122 13.93 -5.24 0.51
N ALA A 123 12.84 -5.58 -0.18
CA ALA A 123 11.57 -4.87 -0.06
C ALA A 123 10.95 -5.01 1.33
N GLY A 124 11.00 -6.20 1.93
CA GLY A 124 10.53 -6.42 3.31
C GLY A 124 11.31 -5.61 4.35
N ASN A 125 12.63 -5.46 4.17
CA ASN A 125 13.45 -4.61 5.04
C ASN A 125 13.15 -3.11 4.87
N VAL A 126 12.88 -2.67 3.63
CA VAL A 126 12.41 -1.29 3.38
C VAL A 126 11.09 -1.04 4.10
N LEU A 127 10.12 -1.96 3.94
CA LEU A 127 8.80 -1.87 4.56
C LEU A 127 8.91 -1.79 6.09
N GLU A 128 9.71 -2.66 6.70
CA GLU A 128 9.96 -2.65 8.15
C GLU A 128 10.63 -1.35 8.63
N THR A 129 11.66 -0.90 7.92
CA THR A 129 12.39 0.32 8.30
C THR A 129 11.48 1.54 8.21
N ALA A 130 10.67 1.64 7.14
CA ALA A 130 9.72 2.74 6.94
C ALA A 130 8.64 2.74 8.02
N MET A 131 8.08 1.57 8.37
CA MET A 131 7.09 1.46 9.43
C MET A 131 7.65 1.81 10.80
N LYS A 132 8.85 1.34 11.15
CA LYS A 132 9.53 1.68 12.41
C LYS A 132 9.81 3.17 12.55
N ARG A 133 10.24 3.84 11.48
CA ARG A 133 10.65 5.25 11.54
C ARG A 133 9.50 6.23 11.41
N HIS A 134 8.52 5.94 10.56
CA HIS A 134 7.49 6.91 10.17
C HIS A 134 6.07 6.36 10.22
N GLY A 135 5.90 5.04 10.09
CA GLY A 135 4.59 4.40 9.97
C GLY A 135 3.66 4.68 11.15
N ASN A 136 4.15 4.60 12.38
CA ASN A 136 3.32 4.85 13.57
C ASN A 136 2.72 6.26 13.59
N ALA A 137 3.54 7.28 13.35
CA ALA A 137 3.08 8.66 13.33
C ALA A 137 2.12 8.90 12.16
N TRP A 138 2.46 8.34 10.98
CA TRP A 138 1.61 8.42 9.79
C TRP A 138 0.22 7.82 10.02
N ILE A 139 0.13 6.61 10.60
CA ILE A 139 -1.16 5.95 10.86
C ILE A 139 -1.99 6.76 11.84
N ARG A 140 -1.40 7.19 12.97
CA ARG A 140 -2.11 7.97 14.00
C ARG A 140 -2.63 9.30 13.48
N CYS A 141 -1.87 9.96 12.63
CA CYS A 141 -2.29 11.20 11.97
C CYS A 141 -3.40 10.95 10.94
N SER A 142 -3.36 9.81 10.25
CA SER A 142 -4.34 9.48 9.20
C SER A 142 -5.67 8.97 9.80
N PHE A 143 -5.62 8.25 10.93
CA PHE A 143 -6.77 7.63 11.58
C PHE A 143 -6.86 8.02 13.06
N PRO A 144 -6.99 9.32 13.38
CA PRO A 144 -7.01 9.79 14.77
C PRO A 144 -8.18 9.24 15.60
N GLN A 145 -9.23 8.73 14.94
CA GLN A 145 -10.39 8.10 15.57
C GLN A 145 -10.13 6.66 16.07
N ALA A 146 -9.07 5.99 15.61
CA ALA A 146 -8.80 4.61 16.01
C ALA A 146 -8.26 4.52 17.45
N THR A 147 -8.57 3.43 18.15
CA THR A 147 -8.18 3.22 19.54
C THR A 147 -6.87 2.45 19.65
N TYR A 148 -5.77 3.16 19.86
CA TYR A 148 -4.44 2.55 19.93
C TYR A 148 -4.12 1.92 21.29
N THR A 149 -4.47 0.65 21.47
CA THR A 149 -4.24 -0.10 22.72
C THR A 149 -2.82 -0.63 22.87
N LYS A 150 -2.04 -0.71 21.78
CA LYS A 150 -0.69 -1.27 21.74
C LYS A 150 0.31 -0.26 21.15
N GLY A 151 1.46 -0.07 21.79
CA GLY A 151 2.49 0.91 21.39
C GLY A 151 3.44 0.47 20.28
N SER A 152 3.39 -0.79 19.83
CA SER A 152 4.24 -1.30 18.74
C SER A 152 3.62 -1.00 17.37
N HIS A 153 4.41 -0.95 16.31
CA HIS A 153 3.88 -0.72 14.94
C HIS A 153 2.96 -1.84 14.44
N HIS A 154 3.19 -3.08 14.87
CA HIS A 154 2.23 -4.18 14.68
C HIS A 154 0.90 -3.89 15.39
N GLY A 155 0.99 -3.42 16.63
CA GLY A 155 -0.16 -3.01 17.43
C GLY A 155 -0.93 -1.86 16.80
N THR A 156 -0.24 -0.87 16.25
CA THR A 156 -0.85 0.27 15.56
C THR A 156 -1.62 -0.17 14.31
N ILE A 157 -1.03 -1.00 13.46
CA ILE A 157 -1.72 -1.53 12.26
C ILE A 157 -2.96 -2.32 12.67
N GLY A 158 -2.82 -3.27 13.60
CA GLY A 158 -3.93 -4.09 14.08
C GLY A 158 -5.05 -3.25 14.69
N SER A 159 -4.71 -2.33 15.60
CA SER A 159 -5.72 -1.45 16.22
C SER A 159 -6.47 -0.59 15.20
N THR A 160 -5.80 -0.15 14.14
CA THR A 160 -6.45 0.61 13.07
C THR A 160 -7.36 -0.29 12.23
N LEU A 161 -6.92 -1.46 11.81
CA LEU A 161 -7.75 -2.35 10.98
C LEU A 161 -8.90 -3.01 11.75
N ASP A 162 -8.72 -3.34 13.03
CA ASP A 162 -9.74 -3.99 13.85
C ASP A 162 -10.91 -3.03 14.19
N ASP A 163 -10.65 -1.72 14.22
CA ASP A 163 -11.65 -0.68 14.50
C ASP A 163 -12.33 -0.14 13.21
N ALA A 164 -11.99 -0.66 12.02
CA ALA A 164 -12.36 -0.05 10.73
C ALA A 164 -13.89 0.08 10.53
N ASP A 165 -14.66 -0.90 11.01
CA ASP A 165 -16.13 -0.90 10.96
C ASP A 165 -16.76 0.20 11.86
N ASP A 166 -16.04 0.65 12.89
CA ASP A 166 -16.51 1.61 13.88
C ASP A 166 -16.17 3.08 13.52
N TRP A 167 -15.44 3.32 12.44
CA TRP A 167 -14.99 4.67 12.05
C TRP A 167 -16.08 5.57 11.47
N GLY A 168 -17.19 4.99 11.02
CA GLY A 168 -18.18 5.69 10.20
C GLY A 168 -17.64 6.01 8.80
N ASP A 169 -18.07 7.13 8.22
CA ASP A 169 -17.69 7.51 6.86
C ASP A 169 -16.23 7.97 6.77
N LEU A 170 -15.42 7.26 5.97
CA LEU A 170 -14.04 7.66 5.70
C LEU A 170 -13.97 8.89 4.79
N THR A 171 -13.03 9.80 5.09
CA THR A 171 -12.64 10.82 4.12
C THR A 171 -11.91 10.18 2.93
N LEU A 172 -11.92 10.82 1.75
CA LEU A 172 -11.20 10.32 0.58
C LEU A 172 -9.69 10.16 0.83
N LEU A 173 -9.10 11.02 1.69
CA LEU A 173 -7.71 10.88 2.09
C LEU A 173 -7.48 9.63 2.95
N GLN A 174 -8.37 9.37 3.91
CA GLN A 174 -8.30 8.19 4.76
C GLN A 174 -8.50 6.91 3.95
N PHE A 175 -9.44 6.92 2.99
CA PHE A 175 -9.62 5.81 2.06
C PHE A 175 -8.31 5.49 1.32
N LYS A 176 -7.63 6.52 0.80
CA LYS A 176 -6.34 6.36 0.13
C LYS A 176 -5.27 5.75 1.05
N HIS A 177 -5.22 6.13 2.32
CA HIS A 177 -4.30 5.54 3.29
C HIS A 177 -4.72 4.12 3.68
N TYR A 178 -6.02 3.84 3.72
CA TYR A 178 -6.58 2.53 4.02
C TYR A 178 -6.16 1.49 2.97
N LEU A 179 -6.13 1.86 1.68
CA LEU A 179 -5.60 1.01 0.60
C LEU A 179 -4.19 0.46 0.89
N VAL A 180 -3.37 1.24 1.59
CA VAL A 180 -2.02 0.84 1.98
C VAL A 180 -2.04 -0.05 3.22
N LEU A 181 -2.89 0.28 4.20
CA LEU A 181 -2.98 -0.46 5.46
C LEU A 181 -3.61 -1.84 5.31
N ALA A 182 -4.64 -1.97 4.49
CA ALA A 182 -5.27 -3.26 4.19
C ALA A 182 -4.20 -4.30 3.79
N GLY A 183 -3.35 -3.93 2.83
CA GLY A 183 -2.22 -4.76 2.37
C GLY A 183 -1.16 -5.08 3.45
N MET A 184 -1.05 -4.26 4.49
CA MET A 184 -0.09 -4.48 5.59
C MET A 184 -0.55 -5.50 6.61
N ARG A 185 -1.86 -5.83 6.67
CA ARG A 185 -2.42 -6.80 7.62
C ARG A 185 -1.61 -8.10 7.63
N ASN A 186 -1.40 -8.65 6.43
CA ASN A 186 -0.70 -9.90 6.23
C ASN A 186 0.81 -9.78 6.42
N ALA A 187 1.41 -8.68 5.94
CA ALA A 187 2.84 -8.45 6.08
C ALA A 187 3.25 -8.35 7.56
N PHE A 188 2.43 -7.75 8.43
CA PHE A 188 2.73 -7.50 9.84
C PHE A 188 1.97 -8.41 10.82
N GLY A 189 1.12 -9.31 10.30
CA GLY A 189 0.31 -10.21 11.09
C GLY A 189 1.15 -11.29 11.79
N PRO A 190 0.64 -11.87 12.90
CA PRO A 190 1.22 -13.07 13.47
C PRO A 190 1.04 -14.24 12.49
N GLY A 191 2.01 -15.15 12.40
CA GLY A 191 1.88 -16.33 11.55
C GLY A 191 3.01 -17.32 11.79
N ALA A 192 2.69 -18.61 11.70
CA ALA A 192 3.64 -19.73 11.69
C ALA A 192 3.74 -20.38 10.29
N THR A 193 2.82 -20.06 9.38
CA THR A 193 2.77 -20.51 8.00
C THR A 193 2.52 -19.32 7.08
N GLN A 194 2.97 -19.41 5.83
CA GLN A 194 2.98 -18.29 4.90
C GLN A 194 2.19 -18.59 3.62
N ASP A 195 0.91 -18.22 3.63
CA ASP A 195 0.06 -18.25 2.43
C ASP A 195 0.18 -16.95 1.60
N THR A 196 0.55 -15.85 2.24
CA THR A 196 0.77 -14.52 1.64
C THR A 196 2.12 -13.96 2.06
N PHE A 197 2.59 -12.85 1.47
CA PHE A 197 3.82 -12.21 1.96
C PHE A 197 3.73 -11.87 3.46
N ASN A 198 4.63 -12.41 4.28
CA ASN A 198 4.76 -12.11 5.71
C ASN A 198 6.21 -11.75 6.04
N ARG A 199 6.46 -10.50 6.44
CA ARG A 199 7.83 -10.04 6.72
C ARG A 199 8.37 -10.61 8.03
N HIS A 200 7.51 -10.92 9.00
CA HIS A 200 7.92 -11.41 10.31
C HIS A 200 8.59 -12.78 10.15
N LEU A 201 7.97 -13.67 9.38
CA LEU A 201 8.53 -14.97 9.02
C LEU A 201 9.86 -14.81 8.27
N GLY A 202 9.92 -13.95 7.24
CA GLY A 202 11.18 -13.70 6.52
C GLY A 202 12.32 -13.17 7.41
N ALA A 203 12.01 -12.41 8.47
CA ALA A 203 13.01 -11.84 9.38
C ALA A 203 13.48 -12.82 10.47
N HIS A 204 12.65 -13.78 10.88
CA HIS A 204 12.94 -14.68 12.00
C HIS A 204 13.15 -16.14 11.58
N GLU A 205 12.71 -16.52 10.39
CA GLU A 205 12.72 -17.89 9.88
C GLU A 205 13.03 -17.89 8.38
N ALA A 206 14.28 -17.62 8.02
CA ALA A 206 14.71 -17.67 6.62
C ALA A 206 14.73 -19.12 6.11
N SER A 207 13.77 -19.46 5.25
CA SER A 207 13.62 -20.79 4.66
C SER A 207 13.04 -20.69 3.24
N PRO A 208 13.08 -21.78 2.45
CA PRO A 208 12.39 -21.84 1.16
C PRO A 208 10.87 -21.63 1.26
N ASP A 209 10.28 -21.87 2.44
CA ASP A 209 8.84 -21.69 2.66
C ASP A 209 8.49 -20.21 2.92
N THR A 210 9.44 -19.41 3.44
CA THR A 210 9.22 -17.99 3.74
C THR A 210 9.66 -17.07 2.61
N TYR A 211 10.73 -17.43 1.89
CA TYR A 211 11.23 -16.72 0.70
C TYR A 211 10.80 -17.44 -0.56
N ARG A 212 9.65 -17.03 -1.11
CA ARG A 212 9.04 -17.66 -2.27
C ARG A 212 8.88 -16.64 -3.42
N PRO A 213 9.19 -17.00 -4.68
CA PRO A 213 9.11 -16.06 -5.79
C PRO A 213 7.77 -15.33 -5.94
N GLU A 214 6.68 -15.99 -5.56
CA GLU A 214 5.31 -15.48 -5.55
C GLU A 214 5.11 -14.23 -4.67
N PHE A 215 5.92 -14.04 -3.64
CA PHE A 215 5.75 -12.96 -2.67
C PHE A 215 6.58 -11.72 -2.96
N ALA A 216 7.54 -11.79 -3.90
CA ALA A 216 8.41 -10.68 -4.23
C ALA A 216 7.64 -9.45 -4.75
N LEU A 217 6.62 -9.68 -5.60
CA LEU A 217 5.81 -8.59 -6.13
C LEU A 217 5.00 -7.90 -5.04
N THR A 218 4.32 -8.67 -4.19
CA THR A 218 3.56 -8.15 -3.06
C THR A 218 4.45 -7.32 -2.13
N ALA A 219 5.64 -7.83 -1.79
CA ALA A 219 6.60 -7.11 -0.95
C ALA A 219 7.03 -5.78 -1.57
N ILE A 220 7.34 -5.76 -2.87
CA ILE A 220 7.74 -4.54 -3.61
C ILE A 220 6.60 -3.52 -3.67
N LEU A 221 5.38 -3.96 -4.02
CA LEU A 221 4.22 -3.09 -4.14
C LEU A 221 3.83 -2.47 -2.79
N LEU A 222 3.83 -3.25 -1.71
CA LEU A 222 3.59 -2.75 -0.36
C LEU A 222 4.64 -1.72 0.08
N ALA A 223 5.92 -2.02 -0.11
CA ALA A 223 6.99 -1.10 0.21
C ALA A 223 6.89 0.19 -0.61
N HIS A 224 6.55 0.08 -1.91
CA HIS A 224 6.33 1.22 -2.78
C HIS A 224 5.17 2.10 -2.30
N ALA A 225 4.01 1.49 -2.04
CA ALA A 225 2.81 2.17 -1.60
C ALA A 225 3.03 2.90 -0.27
N LEU A 226 3.71 2.27 0.70
CA LEU A 226 4.05 2.92 1.96
C LEU A 226 4.98 4.11 1.75
N LEU A 227 6.08 3.95 1.01
CA LEU A 227 6.99 5.07 0.76
C LEU A 227 6.30 6.23 0.05
N ARG A 228 5.35 5.94 -0.85
CA ARG A 228 4.56 6.97 -1.53
C ARG A 228 3.59 7.67 -0.58
N ALA A 229 2.88 6.93 0.27
CA ALA A 229 2.01 7.50 1.30
C ALA A 229 2.78 8.40 2.27
N LEU A 230 3.95 7.93 2.75
CA LEU A 230 4.82 8.70 3.62
C LEU A 230 5.35 9.97 2.94
N HIS A 231 5.78 9.88 1.69
CA HIS A 231 6.25 11.05 0.94
C HIS A 231 5.16 12.13 0.84
N GLN A 232 3.91 11.74 0.53
CA GLN A 232 2.80 12.69 0.43
C GLN A 232 2.39 13.32 1.76
N ASN A 233 2.62 12.63 2.89
CA ASN A 233 2.27 13.12 4.21
C ASN A 233 3.40 13.93 4.87
N LEU A 234 4.67 13.54 4.67
CA LEU A 234 5.84 14.26 5.22
C LEU A 234 6.12 15.58 4.50
N GLU A 235 5.59 15.78 3.29
CA GLU A 235 5.62 17.06 2.59
C GLU A 235 4.60 18.07 3.12
N ARG A 236 3.69 17.67 4.03
CA ARG A 236 2.81 18.64 4.70
C ARG A 236 3.63 19.33 5.79
N PRO A 237 3.97 20.63 5.65
CA PRO A 237 4.58 21.36 6.75
C PRO A 237 3.62 21.30 7.93
N ASP A 238 4.13 20.93 9.09
CA ASP A 238 3.36 20.72 10.30
C ASP A 238 2.43 21.92 10.56
N ALA A 239 1.13 21.65 10.60
CA ALA A 239 0.25 22.43 11.44
C ALA A 239 0.55 22.00 12.88
N ALA A 240 1.04 22.96 13.68
CA ALA A 240 1.37 22.91 15.10
C ALA A 240 2.83 22.54 15.47
N GLU A 241 3.74 23.51 15.33
CA GLU A 241 4.46 23.99 16.52
C GLU A 241 3.57 25.03 17.20
N ASP A 242 2.69 24.57 18.09
CA ASP A 242 2.05 25.39 19.12
C ASP A 242 1.93 24.49 20.36
N ASP A 243 3.09 24.24 20.97
CA ASP A 243 3.22 23.84 22.37
C ASP A 243 4.70 24.02 22.79
N ALA A 244 5.01 25.25 23.20
CA ALA A 244 6.13 25.58 24.09
C ALA A 244 5.77 26.81 24.94
#